data_AF-A0A520CBR8-F1
#
_entry.id   AF-A0A520CBR8-F1
#
_cell.length_a   1.000
_cell.length_b   1.000
_cell.length_c   1.000
_cell.angle_alpha   90.00
_cell.angle_beta   90.00
_cell.angle_gamma   90.00
#
_symmetry.space_group_name_H-M   'P 1'
#
loop_
_entity.id
_entity.type
_entity.pdbx_description
1 polymer ?
#
loop_
_entity_poly.entity_id
_entity_poly.type
_entity_poly.pdbx_seq_one_letter_code
_entity_poly.pdbx_strand_id
1 'polypeptide(L)'
;MKNIFKPEVTSEVIARINKLTPASPQQWGKMNVSQMLAHCNVSYELVYDNNHPKLNAFMKLIMKAFVKNIVVSEKPYKRNS
;
A
#
# COMPACT_ATOMS: atom_id res chain seq x y z
N MET A 1 8.27 -12.68 8.40
CA MET A 1 7.11 -12.22 7.61
C MET A 1 6.09 -13.37 7.54
N LYS A 2 4.78 -13.12 7.70
CA LYS A 2 3.76 -14.17 7.51
C LYS A 2 3.65 -14.52 6.02
N ASN A 3 3.44 -15.80 5.69
CA ASN A 3 3.27 -16.24 4.31
C ASN A 3 1.79 -16.14 3.89
N ILE A 4 1.47 -15.27 2.94
CA ILE A 4 0.08 -15.01 2.50
C ILE A 4 -0.57 -16.19 1.77
N PHE A 5 0.22 -17.13 1.25
CA PHE A 5 -0.26 -18.33 0.56
C PHE A 5 -0.70 -19.45 1.51
N LYS A 6 -0.49 -19.26 2.82
CA LYS A 6 -1.02 -20.18 3.83
C LYS A 6 -2.50 -19.87 4.09
N PRO A 7 -3.42 -20.85 4.02
CA PRO A 7 -4.86 -20.61 4.16
C PRO A 7 -5.25 -19.87 5.44
N GLU A 8 -4.54 -20.13 6.54
CA GLU A 8 -4.82 -19.51 7.85
C GLU A 8 -4.49 -18.01 7.81
N VAL A 9 -3.37 -17.65 7.16
CA VAL A 9 -2.93 -16.27 7.01
C VAL A 9 -3.85 -15.53 6.04
N THR A 10 -4.25 -16.16 4.94
CA THR A 10 -5.23 -15.58 4.01
C THR A 10 -6.56 -15.29 4.72
N SER A 11 -7.05 -16.25 5.50
CA SER A 11 -8.30 -16.11 6.26
C SER A 11 -8.22 -14.99 7.31
N GLU A 12 -7.10 -14.87 8.01
CA GLU A 12 -6.83 -13.77 8.94
C GLU A 12 -6.89 -12.40 8.22
N VAL A 13 -6.26 -12.28 7.06
CA VAL A 13 -6.25 -11.02 6.28
C VAL A 13 -7.65 -10.67 5.77
N ILE A 14 -8.39 -11.64 5.23
CA ILE A 14 -9.79 -11.44 4.80
C ILE A 14 -10.65 -10.97 5.97
N ALA A 15 -10.55 -11.62 7.13
CA ALA A 15 -11.29 -11.24 8.33
C ALA A 15 -10.95 -9.82 8.81
N ARG A 16 -9.70 -9.37 8.64
CA ARG A 16 -9.29 -7.99 8.95
C ARG A 16 -9.91 -6.98 7.97
N ILE A 17 -9.92 -7.29 6.68
CA ILE A 17 -10.52 -6.42 5.65
C ILE A 17 -12.03 -6.26 5.91
N ASN A 18 -12.73 -7.34 6.24
CA ASN A 18 -14.17 -7.32 6.53
C ASN A 18 -14.55 -6.52 7.79
N LYS A 19 -13.58 -6.19 8.66
CA LYS A 19 -13.81 -5.33 9.83
C LYS A 19 -13.65 -3.84 9.54
N LEU A 20 -13.18 -3.47 8.34
CA LEU A 20 -12.99 -2.07 7.97
C LEU A 20 -14.35 -1.40 7.76
N THR A 21 -14.47 -0.18 8.28
CA THR A 21 -15.64 0.69 8.11
C THR A 21 -15.20 2.07 7.64
N PRO A 22 -16.08 2.90 7.06
CA PRO A 22 -15.74 4.27 6.70
C PRO A 22 -15.21 5.12 7.86
N ALA A 23 -15.59 4.77 9.10
CA ALA A 23 -15.14 5.44 10.33
C ALA A 23 -13.84 4.88 10.91
N SER A 24 -13.25 3.84 10.32
CA SER A 24 -12.01 3.25 10.84
C SER A 24 -10.85 4.24 10.69
N PRO A 25 -10.13 4.56 11.79
CA PRO A 25 -9.05 5.54 11.73
C PRO A 25 -7.84 4.99 10.97
N GLN A 26 -7.21 5.86 10.18
CA GLN A 26 -5.93 5.55 9.56
C GLN A 26 -4.85 5.35 10.63
N GLN A 27 -4.13 4.23 10.55
CA GLN A 27 -3.00 3.98 11.46
C GLN A 27 -1.67 4.40 10.86
N TRP A 28 -1.60 4.57 9.53
CA TRP A 28 -0.39 4.93 8.80
C TRP A 28 -0.74 5.89 7.66
N GLY A 29 0.00 6.98 7.54
CA GLY A 29 -0.26 7.97 6.51
C GLY A 29 -1.58 8.72 6.73
N LYS A 30 -2.04 9.37 5.66
CA LYS A 30 -3.20 10.28 5.67
C LYS A 30 -4.40 9.75 4.89
N MET A 31 -4.29 8.55 4.30
CA MET A 31 -5.35 7.98 3.49
C MET A 31 -6.44 7.39 4.36
N ASN A 32 -7.69 7.76 4.09
CA ASN A 32 -8.84 7.09 4.67
C ASN A 32 -9.00 5.66 4.10
N VAL A 33 -9.94 4.89 4.64
CA VAL A 33 -10.12 3.47 4.26
C VAL A 33 -10.36 3.28 2.76
N SER A 34 -11.24 4.08 2.14
CA SER A 34 -11.55 3.93 0.72
C SER A 34 -10.36 4.29 -0.16
N GLN A 35 -9.62 5.35 0.17
CA GLN A 35 -8.38 5.74 -0.51
C GLN A 35 -7.31 4.66 -0.40
N MET A 36 -7.13 4.06 0.78
CA MET A 36 -6.14 3.01 1.00
C MET A 36 -6.48 1.73 0.21
N LEU A 37 -7.77 1.35 0.18
CA LEU A 37 -8.22 0.21 -0.62
C LEU A 37 -8.05 0.45 -2.13
N ALA A 38 -8.35 1.67 -2.61
CA ALA A 38 -8.09 2.05 -3.99
C ALA A 38 -6.58 2.06 -4.30
N HIS A 39 -5.74 2.54 -3.37
CA HIS A 39 -4.29 2.59 -3.55
C HIS A 39 -3.68 1.20 -3.80
N CYS A 40 -4.16 0.17 -3.09
CA CYS A 40 -3.71 -1.21 -3.31
C CYS A 40 -3.98 -1.72 -4.74
N ASN A 41 -4.94 -1.14 -5.46
CA ASN A 41 -5.24 -1.52 -6.84
C ASN A 41 -4.36 -0.84 -7.89
N VAL A 42 -3.65 0.24 -7.54
CA VAL A 42 -2.78 0.97 -8.48
C VAL A 42 -1.71 0.07 -9.09
N SER A 43 -1.19 -0.90 -8.34
CA SER A 43 -0.24 -1.88 -8.89
C SER A 43 -0.85 -2.77 -9.97
N TYR A 44 -2.14 -3.13 -9.84
CA TYR A 44 -2.85 -3.87 -10.88
C TYR A 44 -3.15 -3.01 -12.09
N GLU A 45 -3.54 -1.75 -11.89
CA GLU A 45 -3.74 -0.80 -12.99
C GLU A 45 -2.44 -0.56 -13.77
N LEU A 46 -1.29 -0.49 -13.11
CA LEU A 46 0.01 -0.37 -13.79
C LEU A 46 0.38 -1.60 -14.65
N VAL A 47 -0.20 -2.77 -14.35
CA VAL A 47 0.07 -4.04 -15.05
C VAL A 47 -0.94 -4.29 -16.15
N TYR A 48 -2.22 -4.03 -15.88
CA TYR A 48 -3.33 -4.39 -16.77
C TYR A 48 -3.91 -3.21 -17.54
N ASP A 49 -3.70 -1.97 -17.08
CA ASP A 49 -4.17 -0.76 -17.74
C ASP A 49 -3.00 0.11 -18.23
N ASN A 50 -3.27 1.02 -19.18
CA ASN A 50 -2.30 1.98 -19.70
C ASN A 50 -2.57 3.42 -19.20
N ASN A 51 -3.28 3.55 -18.07
CA ASN A 51 -3.77 4.83 -17.57
C ASN A 51 -2.74 5.63 -16.76
N HIS A 52 -1.57 5.05 -16.49
CA HIS A 52 -0.53 5.67 -15.64
C HIS A 52 0.67 6.14 -16.48
N PRO A 53 0.97 7.45 -16.52
CA PRO A 53 2.10 7.95 -17.28
C PRO A 53 3.42 7.48 -16.67
N LYS A 54 4.40 7.19 -17.55
CA LYS A 54 5.75 6.84 -17.09
C LYS A 54 6.40 8.03 -16.38
N LEU A 55 7.06 7.74 -15.27
CA LEU A 55 7.88 8.70 -14.54
C LEU A 55 9.04 9.21 -15.41
N ASN A 56 9.23 10.53 -15.46
CA ASN A 56 10.42 11.12 -16.08
C ASN A 56 11.69 10.84 -15.25
N ALA A 57 12.87 11.00 -15.86
CA ALA A 57 14.15 10.65 -15.24
C ALA A 57 14.41 11.39 -13.92
N PHE A 58 14.00 12.66 -13.84
CA PHE A 58 14.15 13.48 -12.65
C PHE A 58 13.28 12.99 -11.48
N MET A 59 11.98 12.75 -11.73
CA MET A 59 11.08 12.18 -10.72
C MET A 59 11.54 10.78 -10.27
N LYS A 60 12.10 9.98 -11.19
CA LYS A 60 12.67 8.67 -10.86
C LYS A 60 13.84 8.79 -9.88
N LEU A 61 14.70 9.81 -10.04
CA LEU A 61 15.80 10.09 -9.11
C LEU A 61 15.28 10.46 -7.72
N ILE A 62 14.30 11.37 -7.64
CA ILE A 62 13.66 11.78 -6.38
C ILE A 62 13.02 10.58 -5.67
N MET A 63 12.24 9.77 -6.39
CA MET A 63 11.57 8.59 -5.83
C MET A 63 12.59 7.59 -5.26
N LYS A 64 13.70 7.37 -5.97
CA LYS A 64 14.78 6.48 -5.53
C LYS A 64 15.52 7.00 -4.31
N ALA A 65 15.73 8.32 -4.20
CA ALA A 65 16.46 8.94 -3.09
C ALA A 65 15.63 8.97 -1.79
N PHE A 66 14.36 9.35 -1.87
CA PHE A 66 13.55 9.62 -0.67
C PHE A 66 12.54 8.52 -0.33
N VAL A 67 11.91 7.89 -1.32
CA VAL A 67 10.80 6.96 -1.08
C VAL A 67 11.28 5.52 -0.89
N LYS A 68 12.25 5.08 -1.69
CA LYS A 68 12.73 3.68 -1.71
C LYS A 68 13.01 3.13 -0.31
N ASN A 69 13.83 3.82 0.48
CA ASN A 69 14.24 3.33 1.81
C ASN A 69 13.08 3.28 2.81
N ILE A 70 12.01 4.04 2.59
CA ILE A 70 10.83 4.02 3.44
C ILE A 70 9.97 2.78 3.12
N VAL A 71 9.87 2.41 1.84
CA VAL A 71 8.96 1.33 1.38
C VAL A 71 9.57 -0.07 1.38
N VAL A 72 10.88 -0.22 1.14
CA VAL A 72 11.53 -1.55 1.07
C VAL A 72 12.40 -1.90 2.29
N SER A 73 12.38 -1.09 3.34
CA SER A 73 13.12 -1.43 4.57
C SER A 73 12.31 -2.34 5.49
N GLU A 74 13.00 -3.02 6.39
CA GLU A 74 12.35 -3.81 7.46
C GLU A 74 11.75 -2.92 8.57
N LYS A 75 11.99 -1.61 8.53
CA LYS A 75 11.49 -0.68 9.54
C LYS A 75 9.99 -0.44 9.31
N PRO A 76 9.13 -0.69 10.32
CA PRO A 76 7.71 -0.40 10.21
C PRO A 76 7.44 1.08 9.95
N TYR A 77 6.37 1.38 9.21
CA TYR A 77 5.87 2.73 9.05
C TYR A 77 5.52 3.36 10.42
N LYS A 78 5.80 4.65 10.55
CA LYS A 78 5.39 5.44 11.72
C LYS A 78 3.86 5.41 11.84
N ARG A 79 3.36 5.12 13.04
CA ARG A 79 1.93 5.16 13.31
C ARG A 79 1.44 6.60 13.46
N ASN A 80 0.20 6.86 13.02
CA ASN A 80 -0.52 8.13 13.17
C ASN A 80 0.22 9.35 12.59
N SER A 81 0.81 9.20 11.40
CA SER A 81 1.65 10.24 10.76
C SER A 81 1.14 10.66 9.39
#